data_AF-A0A7S1C1D6-F1
#
_entry.id   AF-A0A7S1C1D6-F1
#
_cell.length_a   1.000
_cell.length_b   1.000
_cell.length_c   1.000
_cell.angle_alpha   90.00
_cell.angle_beta   90.00
_cell.angle_gamma   90.00
#
_symmetry.space_group_name_H-M   'P 1'
#
loop_
_entity.id
_entity.type
_entity.pdbx_description
1 polymer ?
#
loop_
_entity_poly.entity_id
_entity_poly.type
_entity_poly.pdbx_seq_one_letter_code
_entity_poly.pdbx_strand_id
1 'polypeptide(L)'
;RAAAYGPGAGRGAGTRVGAVTTDAVRNLHVLVQGAAHGAAYLDEAIEGFVQDWAGVLASMDVADFEASRGAAVAAKLQRPLTMADVTARVWDEIASGTLFFARAEVEAAALASVRREDAAAMFAQVTGQASNPRAGAVTRRRLAVEVFGDGADVTPPAGAAAATPTGDVAAFVAA
;
A
#
# COMPACT_ATOMS: atom_id res chain seq x y z
N ARG A 1 6.70 4.32 -10.85
CA ARG A 1 5.91 5.07 -11.84
C ARG A 1 4.48 5.17 -11.32
N ALA A 2 4.15 6.28 -10.64
CA ALA A 2 2.81 6.53 -10.12
C ALA A 2 1.89 6.93 -11.29
N ALA A 3 0.81 6.17 -11.51
CA ALA A 3 -0.20 6.52 -12.50
C ALA A 3 -1.16 7.53 -11.87
N ALA A 4 -1.10 8.77 -12.36
CA ALA A 4 -2.08 9.81 -12.10
C ALA A 4 -3.48 9.36 -12.55
N TYR A 5 -4.47 9.66 -11.72
CA TYR A 5 -5.87 9.27 -11.89
C TYR A 5 -6.54 10.21 -12.91
N GLY A 6 -6.80 9.71 -14.12
CA GLY A 6 -7.68 10.35 -15.10
C GLY A 6 -8.99 9.58 -15.21
N PRO A 7 -10.15 10.23 -15.37
CA PRO A 7 -11.44 9.57 -15.52
C PRO A 7 -11.51 8.93 -16.93
N GLY A 8 -11.01 7.71 -17.06
CA GLY A 8 -10.98 7.00 -18.34
C GLY A 8 -10.07 5.77 -18.42
N ALA A 9 -9.54 5.27 -17.30
CA ALA A 9 -8.68 4.07 -17.32
C ALA A 9 -9.52 2.78 -17.39
N GLY A 10 -9.74 2.32 -18.62
CA GLY A 10 -9.95 0.93 -19.09
C GLY A 10 -10.62 -0.10 -18.17
N ARG A 11 -11.71 -0.72 -18.67
CA ARG A 11 -12.17 -2.06 -18.24
C ARG A 11 -11.06 -3.08 -18.51
N GLY A 12 -10.17 -3.30 -17.54
CA GLY A 12 -9.10 -4.29 -17.62
C GLY A 12 -8.82 -4.87 -16.24
N ALA A 13 -8.39 -6.13 -16.19
CA ALA A 13 -7.81 -6.71 -14.99
C ALA A 13 -6.55 -5.91 -14.60
N GLY A 14 -6.37 -5.64 -13.31
CA GLY A 14 -5.27 -4.83 -12.82
C GLY A 14 -4.93 -5.17 -11.37
N THR A 15 -3.64 -5.36 -11.12
CA THR A 15 -3.09 -5.54 -9.77
C THR A 15 -2.22 -4.34 -9.44
N ARG A 16 -2.45 -3.75 -8.26
CA ARG A 16 -1.63 -2.68 -7.71
C ARG A 16 -1.24 -3.02 -6.28
N VAL A 17 0.06 -3.11 -6.03
CA VAL A 17 0.61 -3.13 -4.68
C VAL A 17 1.18 -1.75 -4.40
N GLY A 18 0.81 -1.17 -3.26
CA GLY A 18 1.30 0.13 -2.84
C GLY A 18 1.49 0.19 -1.33
N ALA A 19 2.30 1.13 -0.89
CA ALA A 19 2.41 1.48 0.51
C ALA A 19 2.03 2.95 0.66
N VAL A 20 1.20 3.27 1.65
CA VAL A 20 1.00 4.66 2.09
C VAL A 20 1.60 4.77 3.47
N THR A 21 2.48 5.75 3.63
CA THR A 21 2.96 6.16 4.94
C THR A 21 2.41 7.57 5.14
N THR A 22 1.52 7.72 6.12
CA THR A 22 1.22 9.03 6.69
C THR A 22 2.09 9.23 7.91
N ASP A 23 2.23 10.48 8.38
CA ASP A 23 3.09 10.81 9.53
C ASP A 23 2.72 10.02 10.81
N ALA A 24 1.50 9.44 10.89
CA ALA A 24 1.03 8.65 12.03
C ALA A 24 0.92 7.14 11.78
N VAL A 25 0.78 6.67 10.53
CA VAL A 25 0.48 5.26 10.23
C VAL A 25 1.27 4.76 9.03
N ARG A 26 1.87 3.58 9.18
CA ARG A 26 2.52 2.83 8.09
C ARG A 26 1.56 1.75 7.63
N ASN A 27 1.16 1.76 6.36
CA ASN A 27 0.29 0.73 5.79
C ASN A 27 0.86 0.14 4.49
N LEU A 28 0.53 -1.13 4.27
CA LEU A 28 0.66 -1.83 3.00
C LEU A 28 -0.76 -2.06 2.50
N HIS A 29 -1.06 -1.64 1.27
CA HIS A 29 -2.34 -1.89 0.63
C HIS A 29 -2.13 -2.63 -0.69
N VAL A 30 -2.98 -3.62 -0.93
CA VAL A 30 -2.99 -4.40 -2.16
C VAL A 30 -4.38 -4.29 -2.75
N LEU A 31 -4.45 -3.81 -3.99
CA LEU A 31 -5.68 -3.72 -4.75
C LEU A 31 -5.58 -4.66 -5.95
N VAL A 32 -6.50 -5.62 -6.02
CA VAL A 32 -6.61 -6.56 -7.13
C VAL A 32 -7.99 -6.41 -7.74
N GLN A 33 -8.04 -6.23 -9.05
CA GLN A 33 -9.26 -6.22 -9.83
C GLN A 33 -9.16 -7.26 -10.94
N GLY A 34 -10.08 -8.21 -10.96
CA GLY A 34 -10.12 -9.26 -11.98
C GLY A 34 -11.51 -9.90 -12.04
N ALA A 35 -11.80 -10.56 -13.15
CA ALA A 35 -13.06 -11.29 -13.35
C ALA A 35 -12.91 -12.81 -13.26
N ALA A 36 -11.66 -13.30 -13.17
CA ALA A 36 -11.36 -14.74 -13.25
C ALA A 36 -11.56 -15.49 -11.93
N HIS A 37 -11.40 -14.80 -10.80
CA HIS A 37 -11.40 -15.41 -9.47
C HIS A 37 -12.21 -14.55 -8.48
N GLY A 38 -12.88 -15.22 -7.53
CA GLY A 38 -13.62 -14.57 -6.45
C GLY A 38 -12.71 -14.03 -5.35
N ALA A 39 -13.29 -13.24 -4.44
CA ALA A 39 -12.56 -12.54 -3.39
C ALA A 39 -11.76 -13.48 -2.46
N ALA A 40 -12.33 -14.62 -2.05
CA ALA A 40 -11.65 -15.58 -1.18
C ALA A 40 -10.34 -16.12 -1.76
N TYR A 41 -10.34 -16.45 -3.07
CA TYR A 41 -9.12 -16.89 -3.76
C TYR A 41 -8.07 -15.76 -3.82
N LEU A 42 -8.51 -14.53 -4.12
CA LEU A 42 -7.62 -13.38 -4.18
C LEU A 42 -7.01 -13.09 -2.80
N ASP A 43 -7.80 -13.24 -1.74
CA ASP A 43 -7.32 -13.06 -0.37
C ASP A 43 -6.22 -14.07 -0.01
N GLU A 44 -6.44 -15.36 -0.26
CA GLU A 44 -5.42 -16.40 -0.06
C GLU A 44 -4.16 -16.14 -0.90
N ALA A 45 -4.33 -15.74 -2.16
CA ALA A 45 -3.21 -15.41 -3.03
C ALA A 45 -2.42 -14.19 -2.54
N ILE A 46 -3.09 -13.17 -2.02
CA ILE A 46 -2.46 -11.99 -1.42
C ILE A 46 -1.67 -12.39 -0.17
N GLU A 47 -2.24 -13.25 0.68
CA GLU A 47 -1.54 -13.76 1.87
C GLU A 47 -0.30 -14.57 1.52
N GLY A 48 -0.39 -15.47 0.53
CA GLY A 48 0.77 -16.20 0.01
C GLY A 48 1.85 -15.25 -0.51
N PHE A 49 1.46 -14.27 -1.32
CA PHE A 49 2.39 -13.25 -1.82
C PHE A 49 3.08 -12.48 -0.68
N VAL A 50 2.34 -12.04 0.35
CA VAL A 50 2.91 -11.31 1.48
C VAL A 50 3.90 -12.17 2.26
N GLN A 51 3.62 -13.46 2.42
CA GLN A 51 4.52 -14.41 3.07
C GLN A 51 5.81 -14.61 2.27
N ASP A 52 5.68 -14.86 0.97
CA ASP A 52 6.81 -15.11 0.07
C ASP A 52 7.69 -13.87 -0.09
N TRP A 53 7.09 -12.68 -0.13
CA TRP A 53 7.82 -11.42 -0.31
C TRP A 53 8.81 -11.13 0.80
N ALA A 54 8.54 -11.58 2.03
CA ALA A 54 9.49 -11.48 3.13
C ALA A 54 10.78 -12.26 2.82
N GLY A 55 10.64 -13.46 2.26
CA GLY A 55 11.77 -14.28 1.82
C GLY A 55 12.54 -13.61 0.68
N VAL A 56 11.83 -13.07 -0.32
CA VAL A 56 12.45 -12.34 -1.43
C VAL A 56 13.28 -11.16 -0.95
N LEU A 57 12.75 -10.37 -0.02
CA LEU A 57 13.45 -9.19 0.52
C LEU A 57 14.70 -9.58 1.33
N ALA A 58 14.66 -10.72 2.03
CA ALA A 58 15.82 -11.25 2.76
C ALA A 58 16.89 -11.83 1.81
N SER A 59 16.48 -12.46 0.71
CA SER A 59 17.40 -13.05 -0.27
C SER A 59 17.88 -12.08 -1.35
N MET A 60 17.26 -10.89 -1.47
CA MET A 60 17.62 -9.87 -2.43
C MET A 60 19.09 -9.48 -2.24
N ASP A 61 19.85 -9.46 -3.33
CA ASP A 61 21.25 -9.07 -3.25
C ASP A 61 21.39 -7.58 -2.90
N VAL A 62 22.59 -7.19 -2.47
CA VAL A 62 22.84 -5.80 -2.08
C VAL A 62 22.74 -4.87 -3.30
N ALA A 63 23.13 -5.34 -4.49
CA ALA A 63 23.14 -4.53 -5.71
C ALA A 63 21.73 -4.15 -6.18
N ASP A 64 20.81 -5.10 -6.19
CA ASP A 64 19.39 -4.91 -6.56
C ASP A 64 18.67 -4.06 -5.53
N PHE A 65 18.97 -4.24 -4.24
CA PHE A 65 18.44 -3.38 -3.20
C PHE A 65 18.91 -1.93 -3.37
N GLU A 66 20.21 -1.74 -3.61
CA GLU A 66 20.81 -0.43 -3.86
C GLU A 66 20.23 0.23 -5.12
N ALA A 67 20.02 -0.52 -6.19
CA ALA A 67 19.37 -0.04 -7.40
C ALA A 67 17.91 0.38 -7.14
N SER A 68 17.16 -0.43 -6.38
CA SER A 68 15.77 -0.13 -5.99
C SER A 68 15.68 1.11 -5.10
N ARG A 69 16.60 1.24 -4.14
CA ARG A 69 16.73 2.43 -3.28
C ARG A 69 17.06 3.66 -4.11
N GLY A 70 18.03 3.56 -5.02
CA GLY A 70 18.40 4.63 -5.94
C GLY A 70 17.23 5.09 -6.81
N ALA A 71 16.45 4.15 -7.34
CA ALA A 71 15.25 4.46 -8.11
C ALA A 71 14.18 5.16 -7.27
N ALA A 72 13.99 4.74 -6.01
CA ALA A 72 13.05 5.37 -5.09
C ALA A 72 13.47 6.80 -4.69
N VAL A 73 14.77 7.02 -4.43
CA VAL A 73 15.34 8.36 -4.19
C VAL A 73 15.17 9.26 -5.41
N ALA A 74 15.49 8.75 -6.61
CA ALA A 74 15.33 9.51 -7.84
C ALA A 74 13.86 9.87 -8.11
N ALA A 75 12.92 8.96 -7.83
CA ALA A 75 11.49 9.23 -7.95
C ALA A 75 11.01 10.33 -6.98
N LYS A 76 11.55 10.38 -5.77
CA LYS A 76 11.25 11.45 -4.78
C LYS A 76 11.80 12.81 -5.22
N LEU A 77 13.03 12.83 -5.74
CA LEU A 77 13.69 14.06 -6.22
C LEU A 77 13.27 14.48 -7.63
N GLN A 78 12.38 13.73 -8.28
CA GLN A 78 11.94 14.06 -9.62
C GLN A 78 11.31 15.46 -9.61
N ARG A 79 11.86 16.36 -10.44
CA ARG A 79 11.37 17.73 -10.57
C ARG A 79 9.96 17.73 -11.20
N PRO A 80 9.01 18.49 -10.65
CA PRO A 80 7.72 18.73 -11.30
C PRO A 80 7.92 19.25 -12.73
N LEU A 81 7.20 18.67 -13.70
CA LEU A 81 7.33 19.07 -15.10
C LEU A 81 6.40 20.24 -15.45
N THR A 82 5.30 20.38 -14.72
CA THR A 82 4.28 21.40 -14.97
C THR A 82 4.04 22.26 -13.73
N MET A 83 3.47 23.46 -13.94
CA MET A 83 3.03 24.30 -12.81
C MET A 83 1.94 23.62 -11.98
N ALA A 84 1.06 22.83 -12.60
CA ALA A 84 0.04 22.07 -11.89
C ALA A 84 0.66 21.08 -10.89
N ASP A 85 1.75 20.39 -11.29
CA ASP A 85 2.47 19.47 -10.41
C ASP A 85 3.12 20.21 -9.22
N VAL A 86 3.65 21.42 -9.44
CA VAL A 86 4.22 22.26 -8.37
C VAL A 86 3.12 22.68 -7.40
N THR A 87 2.01 23.20 -7.92
CA THR A 87 0.87 23.64 -7.11
C THR A 87 0.28 22.47 -6.33
N ALA A 88 0.14 21.29 -6.94
CA ALA A 88 -0.35 20.09 -6.26
C ALA A 88 0.53 19.72 -5.06
N ARG A 89 1.86 19.66 -5.23
CA ARG A 89 2.79 19.36 -4.12
C ARG A 89 2.69 20.36 -2.97
N VAL A 90 2.61 21.65 -3.27
CA VAL A 90 2.48 22.70 -2.26
C VAL A 90 1.11 22.61 -1.57
N TRP A 91 0.06 22.35 -2.34
CA TRP A 91 -1.29 22.24 -1.83
C TRP A 91 -1.47 21.02 -0.93
N ASP A 92 -0.84 19.89 -1.25
CA ASP A 92 -0.84 18.70 -0.40
C ASP A 92 -0.30 19.02 1.01
N GLU A 93 0.80 19.77 1.12
CA GLU A 93 1.38 20.22 2.40
C GLU A 93 0.49 21.22 3.16
N ILE A 94 -0.27 22.05 2.45
CA ILE A 94 -1.23 22.98 3.04
C ILE A 94 -2.44 22.20 3.55
N ALA A 95 -2.98 21.30 2.75
CA ALA A 95 -4.18 20.51 3.06
C ALA A 95 -3.94 19.51 4.20
N SER A 96 -2.74 18.92 4.28
CA SER A 96 -2.33 18.06 5.40
C SER A 96 -2.00 18.85 6.67
N GLY A 97 -1.78 20.17 6.56
CA GLY A 97 -1.36 21.04 7.66
C GLY A 97 0.10 20.84 8.11
N THR A 98 0.90 20.05 7.39
CA THR A 98 2.30 19.79 7.75
C THR A 98 3.21 20.95 7.37
N LEU A 99 2.86 21.70 6.32
CA LEU A 99 3.57 22.90 5.84
C LEU A 99 5.08 22.67 5.64
N PHE A 100 5.47 21.44 5.30
CA PHE A 100 6.87 21.04 5.19
C PHE A 100 7.29 20.94 3.72
N PHE A 101 7.56 22.09 3.11
CA PHE A 101 7.80 22.17 1.67
C PHE A 101 9.12 21.54 1.20
N ALA A 102 10.07 21.29 2.11
CA ALA A 102 11.34 20.60 1.84
C ALA A 102 11.26 19.07 2.09
N ARG A 103 10.04 18.51 2.17
CA ARG A 103 9.81 17.09 2.49
C ARG A 103 10.51 16.17 1.50
N ALA A 104 10.47 16.48 0.21
CA ALA A 104 11.06 15.62 -0.81
C ALA A 104 12.58 15.46 -0.64
N GLU A 105 13.30 16.55 -0.35
CA GLU A 105 14.74 16.54 -0.13
C GLU A 105 15.11 15.80 1.16
N VAL A 106 14.38 16.05 2.25
CA VAL A 106 14.65 15.43 3.55
C VAL A 106 14.33 13.94 3.54
N GLU A 107 13.20 13.53 2.94
CA GLU A 107 12.87 12.12 2.78
C GLU A 107 13.85 11.39 1.86
N ALA A 108 14.30 12.03 0.77
CA ALA A 108 15.30 11.45 -0.12
C ALA A 108 16.64 11.23 0.59
N ALA A 109 17.07 12.19 1.42
CA ALA A 109 18.28 12.06 2.23
C ALA A 109 18.16 10.93 3.27
N ALA A 110 17.00 10.84 3.94
CA ALA A 110 16.74 9.74 4.88
C ALA A 110 16.72 8.39 4.16
N LEU A 111 16.05 8.29 3.01
CA LEU A 111 15.93 7.07 2.22
C LEU A 111 17.28 6.57 1.70
N ALA A 112 18.20 7.46 1.38
CA ALA A 112 19.57 7.10 0.98
C ALA A 112 20.35 6.37 2.09
N SER A 113 19.97 6.55 3.37
CA SER A 113 20.62 5.87 4.50
C SER A 113 20.00 4.53 4.87
N VAL A 114 18.85 4.17 4.28
CA VAL A 114 18.11 2.95 4.62
C VAL A 114 18.86 1.71 4.14
N ARG A 115 18.98 0.73 5.05
CA ARG A 115 19.57 -0.58 4.78
C ARG A 115 18.48 -1.61 4.49
N ARG A 116 18.87 -2.69 3.82
CA ARG A 116 17.97 -3.80 3.49
C ARG A 116 17.38 -4.44 4.74
N GLU A 117 18.17 -4.54 5.80
CA GLU A 117 17.76 -5.10 7.09
C GLU A 117 16.67 -4.25 7.74
N ASP A 118 16.76 -2.92 7.64
CA ASP A 118 15.75 -2.00 8.16
C ASP A 118 14.44 -2.11 7.38
N ALA A 119 14.52 -2.25 6.05
CA ALA A 119 13.36 -2.47 5.19
C ALA A 119 12.67 -3.80 5.49
N ALA A 120 13.44 -4.87 5.68
CA ALA A 120 12.93 -6.19 6.06
C ALA A 120 12.27 -6.18 7.45
N ALA A 121 12.89 -5.53 8.43
CA ALA A 121 12.34 -5.37 9.77
C ALA A 121 11.02 -4.58 9.74
N MET A 122 10.96 -3.50 8.97
CA MET A 122 9.74 -2.71 8.78
C MET A 122 8.63 -3.53 8.12
N PHE A 123 8.95 -4.28 7.07
CA PHE A 123 7.97 -5.15 6.39
C PHE A 123 7.41 -6.18 7.38
N ALA A 124 8.27 -6.91 8.08
CA ALA A 124 7.88 -7.92 9.05
C ALA A 124 7.03 -7.34 10.20
N GLN A 125 7.30 -6.09 10.61
CA GLN A 125 6.49 -5.40 11.62
C GLN A 125 5.07 -5.10 11.11
N VAL A 126 4.94 -4.59 9.88
CA VAL A 126 3.64 -4.21 9.29
C VAL A 126 2.79 -5.45 8.98
N THR A 127 3.42 -6.53 8.50
CA THR A 127 2.73 -7.78 8.16
C THR A 127 2.48 -8.67 9.37
N GLY A 128 3.01 -8.31 10.56
CA GLY A 128 2.91 -9.11 11.77
C GLY A 128 3.76 -10.38 11.74
N GLN A 129 4.74 -10.47 10.86
CA GLN A 129 5.72 -11.57 10.83
C GLN A 129 6.82 -11.38 11.90
N ALA A 130 6.95 -10.18 12.47
CA ALA A 130 7.84 -9.90 13.60
C ALA A 130 7.05 -9.76 14.91
N SER A 131 7.52 -10.45 15.94
CA SER A 131 7.09 -10.24 17.33
C SER A 131 7.54 -8.87 17.82
N ASN A 132 6.60 -8.00 18.19
CA ASN A 132 6.90 -6.69 18.80
C ASN A 132 7.10 -6.84 20.32
N PRO A 133 8.33 -6.69 20.85
CA PRO A 133 8.60 -6.87 22.28
C PRO A 133 7.95 -5.80 23.17
N ARG A 134 7.48 -4.67 22.63
CA ARG A 134 6.76 -3.62 23.39
C ARG A 134 5.25 -3.81 23.45
N ALA A 135 4.66 -4.66 22.59
CA ALA A 135 3.21 -4.79 22.47
C ALA A 135 2.64 -6.10 23.03
N GLY A 136 3.47 -6.98 23.63
CA GLY A 136 3.03 -8.21 24.30
C GLY A 136 2.45 -9.30 23.39
N ALA A 137 1.98 -8.98 22.18
CA ALA A 137 1.54 -9.91 21.15
C ALA A 137 1.60 -9.26 19.75
N VAL A 138 1.83 -10.09 18.72
CA VAL A 138 1.73 -9.70 17.31
C VAL A 138 0.31 -9.18 17.04
N THR A 139 0.15 -7.89 16.72
CA THR A 139 -1.15 -7.35 16.29
C THR A 139 -1.03 -6.82 14.87
N ARG A 140 -1.03 -7.73 13.89
CA ARG A 140 -1.29 -7.36 12.49
C ARG A 140 -2.70 -6.75 12.43
N ARG A 141 -2.81 -5.50 11.98
CA ARG A 141 -4.11 -4.86 11.73
C ARG A 141 -4.42 -5.01 10.24
N ARG A 142 -5.36 -5.90 9.92
CA ARG A 142 -5.76 -6.18 8.54
C ARG A 142 -7.20 -5.72 8.32
N LEU A 143 -7.42 -5.04 7.20
CA LEU A 143 -8.73 -4.69 6.66
C LEU A 143 -8.79 -5.22 5.23
N ALA A 144 -9.84 -5.98 4.92
CA ALA A 144 -10.14 -6.43 3.57
C ALA A 144 -11.47 -5.78 3.13
N VAL A 145 -11.49 -5.26 1.91
CA VAL A 145 -12.70 -4.74 1.26
C VAL A 145 -12.90 -5.54 -0.01
N GLU A 146 -14.00 -6.28 -0.07
CA GLU A 146 -14.32 -7.17 -1.17
C GLU A 146 -15.47 -6.58 -1.97
N VAL A 147 -15.28 -6.44 -3.28
CA VAL A 147 -16.29 -5.90 -4.19
C VAL A 147 -16.68 -7.01 -5.16
N PHE A 148 -17.97 -7.35 -5.17
CA PHE A 148 -18.52 -8.42 -5.98
C PHE A 148 -19.21 -7.86 -7.23
N GLY A 149 -19.00 -8.53 -8.36
CA GLY A 149 -19.76 -8.26 -9.57
C GLY A 149 -21.21 -8.71 -9.44
N ASP A 150 -22.07 -8.20 -10.31
CA ASP A 150 -23.47 -8.62 -10.38
C ASP A 150 -23.57 -10.14 -10.65
N GLY A 151 -24.45 -10.82 -9.89
CA GLY A 151 -24.65 -12.27 -9.97
C GLY A 151 -23.54 -13.16 -9.37
N ALA A 152 -22.57 -12.60 -8.63
CA ALA A 152 -21.55 -13.40 -7.97
C ALA A 152 -22.07 -14.07 -6.68
N ASP A 153 -21.65 -15.31 -6.44
CA ASP A 153 -21.91 -16.01 -5.18
C ASP A 153 -21.09 -15.37 -4.05
N VAL A 154 -21.75 -14.57 -3.22
CA VAL A 154 -21.14 -13.93 -2.05
C VAL A 154 -21.19 -14.91 -0.88
N THR A 155 -20.06 -15.54 -0.58
CA THR A 155 -19.90 -16.25 0.70
C THR A 155 -19.37 -15.24 1.72
N PRO A 156 -20.08 -14.96 2.82
CA PRO A 156 -19.61 -14.02 3.82
C PRO A 156 -18.30 -14.55 4.46
N PRO A 157 -17.32 -13.68 4.74
CA PRO A 157 -16.07 -14.10 5.36
C PRO A 157 -16.34 -14.66 6.76
N ALA A 158 -15.64 -15.74 7.14
CA ALA A 158 -15.76 -16.33 8.46
C ALA A 158 -14.91 -15.55 9.50
N GLY A 159 -15.53 -15.04 10.56
CA GLY A 159 -14.81 -14.41 11.67
C GLY A 159 -15.69 -13.52 12.59
N ALA A 160 -15.17 -13.20 13.78
CA ALA A 160 -15.89 -12.41 14.79
C ALA A 160 -16.15 -10.93 14.39
N ALA A 161 -15.51 -10.45 13.32
CA ALA A 161 -15.68 -9.11 12.76
C ALA A 161 -16.15 -9.15 11.30
N ALA A 162 -16.78 -10.25 10.87
CA ALA A 162 -17.32 -10.39 9.53
C ALA A 162 -18.43 -9.34 9.29
N ALA A 163 -18.23 -8.49 8.30
CA ALA A 163 -19.27 -7.56 7.86
C ALA A 163 -20.35 -8.32 7.08
N THR A 164 -21.62 -7.93 7.25
CA THR A 164 -22.71 -8.45 6.41
C THR A 164 -22.62 -7.77 5.04
N PRO A 165 -22.62 -8.51 3.93
CA PRO A 165 -22.67 -7.92 2.59
C PRO A 165 -23.91 -7.03 2.46
N THR A 166 -23.74 -5.79 2.01
CA THR A 166 -24.86 -4.89 1.71
C THR A 166 -24.94 -4.68 0.20
N GLY A 167 -26.13 -4.83 -0.36
CA GLY A 167 -26.44 -4.42 -1.74
C GLY A 167 -26.80 -2.94 -1.85
N ASP A 168 -26.97 -2.25 -0.72
CA ASP A 168 -27.31 -0.84 -0.67
C ASP A 168 -26.05 0.03 -0.66
N VAL A 169 -25.69 0.50 -1.86
CA VAL A 169 -24.54 1.40 -2.07
C VAL A 169 -24.76 2.75 -1.36
N ALA A 170 -26.00 3.23 -1.23
CA ALA A 170 -26.27 4.49 -0.54
C ALA A 170 -26.04 4.37 0.97
N ALA A 171 -26.38 3.22 1.57
CA ALA A 171 -26.08 2.94 2.96
C ALA A 171 -24.56 2.81 3.22
N PHE A 172 -23.79 2.24 2.29
CA PHE A 172 -22.33 2.15 2.42
C PHE A 172 -21.63 3.51 2.34
N VAL A 173 -22.06 4.41 1.44
CA VAL A 173 -21.46 5.74 1.28
C VAL A 173 -21.78 6.66 2.47
N ALA A 174 -22.86 6.39 3.20
CA ALA A 174 -23.28 7.18 4.35
C ALA A 174 -22.65 6.76 5.70
N ALA A 175 -21.94 5.62 5.74
CA ALA A 175 -21.28 5.07 6.92
C ALA A 175 -19.82 5.54 7.03
#